data_AF-A0A7M1LFI5-F1
#
_entry.id   AF-A0A7M1LFI5-F1
#
_cell.length_a   1.000
_cell.length_b   1.000
_cell.length_c   1.000
_cell.angle_alpha   90.00
_cell.angle_beta   90.00
_cell.angle_gamma   90.00
#
_symmetry.space_group_name_H-M   'P 1'
#
loop_
_entity.id
_entity.type
_entity.pdbx_description
1 polymer ?
#
loop_
_entity_poly.entity_id
_entity_poly.type
_entity_poly.pdbx_seq_one_letter_code
_entity_poly.pdbx_strand_id
1 'polypeptide(L)'
;MKKLLLIFAALFIVGCSNPRSDLSNVNIEGVSLDNPLLVNSDERSVTVFGSVNEKYLGQSTRHAVVFDEGKFGNKAIFYGYANQLDFYKALIDLGAKAGNNMFKPTASKTNVEGDKIKVEVKWEGANRWYDINEVIIDSNSKPIDMRFGGNQKASSQLQTGCIACLDSCPVGIISNHTYTYEAVEKRKEVEFRGNPELLSSGGVAIKFSVI
;
A
#
# COMPACT_ATOMS: atom_id res chain seq x y z
N MET A 1 -11.25 -59.21 -24.95
CA MET A 1 -11.29 -57.84 -25.53
C MET A 1 -11.58 -56.85 -24.40
N LYS A 2 -10.55 -56.28 -23.76
CA LYS A 2 -10.71 -55.26 -22.72
C LYS A 2 -10.56 -53.88 -23.37
N LYS A 3 -11.65 -53.10 -23.40
CA LYS A 3 -11.64 -51.71 -23.88
C LYS A 3 -10.84 -50.86 -22.90
N LEU A 4 -9.73 -50.29 -23.36
CA LEU A 4 -8.95 -49.30 -22.62
C LEU A 4 -9.66 -47.95 -22.75
N LEU A 5 -10.24 -47.46 -21.66
CA LEU A 5 -10.86 -46.14 -21.58
C LEU A 5 -9.76 -45.12 -21.27
N LEU A 6 -9.36 -44.34 -22.27
CA LEU A 6 -8.46 -43.20 -22.08
C LEU A 6 -9.25 -42.04 -21.46
N ILE A 7 -8.97 -41.74 -20.19
CA ILE A 7 -9.45 -40.54 -19.50
C ILE A 7 -8.49 -39.40 -19.88
N PHE A 8 -8.95 -38.46 -20.70
CA PHE A 8 -8.28 -37.18 -20.90
C PHE A 8 -8.48 -36.33 -19.65
N ALA A 9 -7.45 -36.25 -18.80
CA ALA A 9 -7.38 -35.24 -17.76
C ALA A 9 -7.06 -33.89 -18.41
N ALA A 10 -8.07 -33.03 -18.56
CA ALA A 10 -7.86 -31.64 -18.93
C ALA A 10 -7.15 -30.93 -17.76
N LEU A 11 -5.85 -30.66 -17.92
CA LEU A 11 -5.13 -29.73 -17.06
C LEU A 11 -5.73 -28.33 -17.29
N PHE A 12 -6.49 -27.82 -16.31
CA PHE A 12 -6.74 -26.39 -16.21
C PHE A 12 -5.40 -25.74 -15.85
N ILE A 13 -4.73 -25.20 -16.86
CA ILE A 13 -3.63 -24.26 -16.67
C ILE A 13 -4.28 -23.00 -16.13
N VAL A 14 -4.34 -22.85 -14.81
CA VAL A 14 -4.56 -21.55 -14.19
C VAL A 14 -3.34 -20.72 -14.58
N GLY A 15 -3.47 -19.95 -15.65
CA GLY A 15 -2.45 -19.00 -16.04
C GLY A 15 -2.24 -18.04 -14.88
N CYS A 16 -1.05 -18.05 -14.29
CA CYS A 16 -0.61 -16.96 -13.44
C CYS A 16 -0.56 -15.71 -14.33
N SER A 17 -1.64 -14.93 -14.37
CA SER A 17 -1.57 -13.58 -14.94
C SER A 17 -0.56 -12.81 -14.10
N ASN A 18 0.49 -12.30 -14.75
CA ASN A 18 1.41 -11.40 -14.09
C ASN A 18 0.68 -10.06 -13.93
N PRO A 19 0.43 -9.55 -12.70
CA PRO A 19 -0.33 -8.32 -12.52
C PRO A 19 0.26 -7.13 -13.30
N ARG A 20 1.57 -7.14 -13.55
CA ARG A 20 2.26 -6.13 -14.36
C ARG A 20 1.96 -6.21 -15.87
N SER A 21 1.67 -7.38 -16.45
CA SER A 21 1.42 -7.47 -17.91
C SER A 21 0.18 -6.70 -18.31
N ASP A 22 -0.85 -6.79 -17.47
CA ASP A 22 -2.18 -6.21 -17.73
C ASP A 22 -2.19 -4.68 -17.49
N LEU A 23 -1.10 -4.13 -16.94
CA LEU A 23 -0.95 -2.71 -16.60
C LEU A 23 0.01 -1.95 -17.53
N SER A 24 0.60 -2.63 -18.51
CA SER A 24 1.66 -2.09 -19.39
C SER A 24 1.29 -0.80 -20.14
N ASN A 25 0.01 -0.59 -20.44
CA ASN A 25 -0.48 0.61 -21.14
C ASN A 25 -1.36 1.51 -20.26
N VAL A 26 -1.41 1.25 -18.95
CA VAL A 26 -2.26 2.01 -18.03
C VAL A 26 -1.52 3.27 -17.58
N ASN A 27 -2.17 4.42 -17.78
CA ASN A 27 -1.75 5.70 -17.22
C ASN A 27 -2.92 6.30 -16.45
N ILE A 28 -2.72 6.59 -15.17
CA ILE A 28 -3.74 7.18 -14.30
C ILE A 28 -3.10 8.39 -13.63
N GLU A 29 -3.66 9.58 -13.86
CA GLU A 29 -3.18 10.81 -13.24
C GLU A 29 -1.68 11.07 -13.48
N GLY A 30 -1.16 10.70 -14.66
CA GLY A 30 0.23 10.93 -15.07
C GLY A 30 1.24 9.90 -14.57
N VAL A 31 0.81 8.89 -13.80
CA VAL A 31 1.68 7.79 -13.35
C VAL A 31 1.33 6.48 -14.07
N SER A 32 2.35 5.64 -14.29
CA SER A 32 2.27 4.35 -15.01
C SER A 32 3.38 3.40 -14.54
N LEU A 33 3.50 2.19 -15.11
CA LEU A 33 4.64 1.32 -14.78
C LEU A 33 5.99 1.93 -15.17
N ASP A 34 6.06 2.64 -16.31
CA ASP A 34 7.30 3.27 -16.79
C ASP A 34 7.67 4.54 -16.00
N ASN A 35 6.65 5.22 -15.46
CA ASN A 35 6.82 6.38 -14.59
C ASN A 35 5.97 6.22 -13.32
N PRO A 36 6.41 5.40 -12.36
CA PRO A 36 5.56 4.98 -11.24
C PRO A 36 5.47 6.00 -10.13
N LEU A 37 6.21 7.11 -10.21
CA LEU A 37 6.23 8.15 -9.19
C LEU A 37 6.20 9.54 -9.84
N LEU A 38 5.25 10.37 -9.41
CA LEU A 38 5.12 11.76 -9.82
C LEU A 38 5.18 12.65 -8.58
N VAL A 39 6.01 13.70 -8.61
CA VAL A 39 6.10 14.70 -7.55
C VAL A 39 5.47 16.00 -8.04
N ASN A 40 4.51 16.54 -7.27
CA ASN A 40 3.89 17.83 -7.53
C ASN A 40 4.25 18.78 -6.38
N SER A 41 5.08 19.79 -6.66
CA SER A 41 5.52 20.76 -5.65
C SER A 41 4.43 21.76 -5.28
N ASP A 42 3.57 22.14 -6.22
CA ASP A 42 2.50 23.11 -6.00
C ASP A 42 1.42 22.55 -5.07
N GLU A 43 1.06 21.27 -5.26
CA GLU A 43 0.12 20.54 -4.40
C GLU A 43 0.78 19.88 -3.18
N ARG A 44 2.11 19.99 -3.06
CA ARG A 44 2.93 19.30 -2.04
C ARG A 44 2.57 17.81 -1.92
N SER A 45 2.54 17.12 -3.05
CA SER A 45 2.12 15.72 -3.12
C SER A 45 3.05 14.83 -3.93
N VAL A 46 3.05 13.55 -3.58
CA VAL A 46 3.66 12.46 -4.34
C VAL A 46 2.55 11.52 -4.79
N THR A 47 2.49 11.18 -6.07
CA THR A 47 1.57 10.16 -6.60
C THR A 47 2.35 8.93 -6.99
N VAL A 48 1.92 7.77 -6.52
CA VAL A 48 2.51 6.46 -6.82
C VAL A 48 1.55 5.64 -7.66
N PHE A 49 2.03 5.10 -8.78
CA PHE A 49 1.29 4.10 -9.54
C PHE A 49 1.27 2.78 -8.77
N GLY A 50 0.13 2.11 -8.78
CA GLY A 50 -0.08 0.86 -8.08
C GLY A 50 -1.16 0.01 -8.72
N SER A 51 -1.51 -1.08 -8.04
CA SER A 51 -2.68 -1.89 -8.38
C SER A 51 -3.31 -2.52 -7.14
N VAL A 52 -4.58 -2.89 -7.25
CA VAL A 52 -5.31 -3.54 -6.16
C VAL A 52 -4.88 -5.01 -6.02
N ASN A 53 -4.61 -5.43 -4.79
CA ASN A 53 -4.39 -6.83 -4.44
C ASN A 53 -5.70 -7.44 -3.93
N GLU A 54 -6.41 -8.15 -4.82
CA GLU A 54 -7.74 -8.72 -4.53
C GLU A 54 -7.78 -9.62 -3.28
N LYS A 55 -6.66 -10.26 -2.94
CA LYS A 55 -6.52 -11.05 -1.72
C LYS A 55 -6.95 -10.28 -0.47
N TYR A 56 -6.59 -9.00 -0.39
CA TYR A 56 -6.81 -8.16 0.78
C TYR A 56 -8.11 -7.35 0.72
N LEU A 57 -8.99 -7.63 -0.24
CA LEU A 57 -10.40 -7.21 -0.17
C LEU A 57 -11.19 -8.07 0.83
N GLY A 58 -10.78 -9.34 0.98
CA GLY A 58 -11.39 -10.30 1.90
C GLY A 58 -10.50 -10.74 3.08
N GLN A 59 -9.24 -10.30 3.14
CA GLN A 59 -8.30 -10.67 4.20
C GLN A 59 -7.73 -9.45 4.91
N SER A 60 -7.53 -9.57 6.22
CA SER A 60 -6.90 -8.53 7.02
C SER A 60 -5.40 -8.40 6.70
N THR A 61 -4.91 -7.16 6.66
CA THR A 61 -3.47 -6.86 6.61
C THR A 61 -3.14 -5.55 7.30
N ARG A 62 -1.90 -5.42 7.75
CA ARG A 62 -1.34 -4.15 8.24
C ARG A 62 -0.70 -3.29 7.14
N HIS A 63 -0.65 -3.77 5.91
CA HIS A 63 0.07 -3.12 4.82
C HIS A 63 -0.93 -2.44 3.87
N ALA A 64 -0.93 -1.11 3.81
CA ALA A 64 -1.74 -0.39 2.84
C ALA A 64 -1.07 -0.40 1.47
N VAL A 65 0.16 0.11 1.39
CA VAL A 65 0.92 0.23 0.14
C VAL A 65 2.34 -0.27 0.37
N VAL A 66 2.78 -1.21 -0.45
CA VAL A 66 4.14 -1.75 -0.40
C VAL A 66 4.69 -1.84 -1.81
N PHE A 67 5.92 -1.36 -2.01
CA PHE A 67 6.67 -1.56 -3.24
C PHE A 67 6.73 -3.05 -3.56
N ASP A 68 6.28 -3.42 -4.76
CA ASP A 68 5.97 -4.79 -5.11
C ASP A 68 7.19 -5.72 -5.16
N GLU A 69 8.38 -5.18 -5.42
CA GLU A 69 9.66 -5.92 -5.35
C GLU A 69 10.27 -5.94 -3.92
N GLY A 70 9.64 -5.27 -2.96
CA GLY A 70 10.04 -5.33 -1.55
C GLY A 70 9.66 -6.65 -0.90
N LYS A 71 10.32 -6.96 0.23
CA LYS A 71 10.12 -8.20 1.00
C LYS A 71 8.65 -8.46 1.40
N PHE A 72 7.85 -7.40 1.54
CA PHE A 72 6.43 -7.50 1.88
C PHE A 72 5.48 -7.11 0.71
N GLY A 73 5.99 -7.00 -0.53
CA GLY A 73 5.23 -6.49 -1.68
C GLY A 73 3.90 -7.20 -1.91
N ASN A 74 3.84 -8.51 -1.67
CA ASN A 74 2.62 -9.32 -1.80
C ASN A 74 1.70 -9.32 -0.58
N LYS A 75 1.97 -8.48 0.42
CA LYS A 75 1.20 -8.43 1.68
C LYS A 75 0.27 -7.23 1.82
N ALA A 76 0.25 -6.34 0.83
CA ALA A 76 -0.46 -5.07 0.89
C ALA A 76 -1.79 -5.08 0.14
N ILE A 77 -2.71 -4.20 0.56
CA ILE A 77 -3.96 -3.90 -0.17
C ILE A 77 -3.64 -3.35 -1.56
N PHE A 78 -2.63 -2.49 -1.66
CA PHE A 78 -2.13 -1.97 -2.93
C PHE A 78 -0.68 -2.39 -3.14
N TYR A 79 -0.42 -2.99 -4.30
CA TYR A 79 0.93 -3.02 -4.85
C TYR A 79 1.31 -1.59 -5.22
N GLY A 80 2.46 -1.10 -4.75
CA GLY A 80 3.07 0.12 -5.25
C GLY A 80 4.18 -0.24 -6.24
N TYR A 81 4.31 0.50 -7.33
CA TYR A 81 5.33 0.27 -8.34
C TYR A 81 6.50 1.25 -8.25
N ALA A 82 6.44 2.21 -7.32
CA ALA A 82 7.56 3.08 -6.98
C ALA A 82 8.37 2.52 -5.81
N ASN A 83 9.70 2.68 -5.87
CA ASN A 83 10.57 2.32 -4.76
C ASN A 83 10.26 3.17 -3.52
N GLN A 84 10.18 2.54 -2.35
CA GLN A 84 9.86 3.22 -1.09
C GLN A 84 10.89 4.27 -0.69
N LEU A 85 12.16 4.15 -1.12
CA LEU A 85 13.21 5.12 -0.82
C LEU A 85 13.11 6.37 -1.72
N ASP A 86 12.67 6.20 -2.96
CA ASP A 86 12.38 7.34 -3.85
C ASP A 86 11.16 8.11 -3.35
N PHE A 87 10.13 7.39 -2.89
CA PHE A 87 8.98 7.98 -2.20
C PHE A 87 9.40 8.75 -0.93
N TYR A 88 10.24 8.16 -0.07
CA TYR A 88 10.79 8.87 1.09
C TYR A 88 11.52 10.15 0.69
N LYS A 89 12.39 10.08 -0.32
CA LYS A 89 13.14 11.23 -0.82
C LYS A 89 12.20 12.32 -1.33
N ALA A 90 11.17 11.96 -2.08
CA ALA A 90 10.18 12.90 -2.59
C ALA A 90 9.45 13.65 -1.45
N LEU A 91 9.06 12.96 -0.37
CA LEU A 91 8.47 13.63 0.80
C LEU A 91 9.44 14.62 1.46
N ILE A 92 10.71 14.27 1.58
CA ILE A 92 11.75 15.17 2.12
C ILE A 92 11.94 16.40 1.21
N ASP A 93 11.98 16.19 -0.11
CA ASP A 93 12.14 17.27 -1.09
C ASP A 93 10.93 18.24 -1.07
N LEU A 94 9.73 17.74 -0.73
CA LEU A 94 8.52 18.53 -0.48
C LEU A 94 8.46 19.21 0.90
N GLY A 95 9.53 19.08 1.70
CA GLY A 95 9.68 19.70 3.01
C GLY A 95 8.88 19.01 4.13
N ALA A 96 8.45 17.77 3.95
CA ALA A 96 7.76 17.01 4.99
C ALA A 96 8.71 16.72 6.18
N LYS A 97 8.20 16.84 7.40
CA LYS A 97 8.94 16.59 8.64
C LYS A 97 8.63 15.20 9.17
N ALA A 98 9.67 14.38 9.22
CA ALA A 98 9.58 13.03 9.78
C ALA A 98 9.48 13.06 11.31
N GLY A 99 8.64 12.18 11.88
CA GLY A 99 8.54 12.00 13.33
C GLY A 99 9.77 11.34 13.96
N ASN A 100 10.40 10.38 13.27
CA ASN A 100 11.60 9.66 13.71
C ASN A 100 11.52 9.07 15.13
N ASN A 101 10.32 8.67 15.55
CA ASN A 101 10.04 8.24 16.93
C ASN A 101 9.70 6.73 17.05
N MET A 102 9.66 6.00 15.94
CA MET A 102 9.29 4.59 15.93
C MET A 102 10.50 3.68 16.07
N PHE A 103 10.70 3.12 17.28
CA PHE A 103 11.77 2.18 17.58
C PHE A 103 11.20 0.82 17.96
N LYS A 104 11.75 -0.27 17.40
CA LYS A 104 11.26 -1.64 17.65
C LYS A 104 11.03 -1.97 19.14
N PRO A 105 11.91 -1.60 20.10
CA PRO A 105 11.68 -1.90 21.53
C PRO A 105 10.47 -1.20 22.15
N THR A 106 10.08 -0.02 21.66
CA THR A 106 9.01 0.81 22.23
C THR A 106 7.78 0.92 21.34
N ALA A 107 7.84 0.36 20.12
CA ALA A 107 6.83 0.55 19.08
C ALA A 107 5.42 0.09 19.46
N SER A 108 5.28 -0.91 20.34
CA SER A 108 3.96 -1.37 20.81
C SER A 108 3.27 -0.40 21.77
N LYS A 109 3.99 0.62 22.26
CA LYS A 109 3.50 1.64 23.19
C LYS A 109 3.59 3.06 22.64
N THR A 110 4.03 3.20 21.39
CA THR A 110 4.30 4.51 20.76
C THR A 110 3.51 4.58 19.46
N ASN A 111 2.85 5.71 19.24
CA ASN A 111 2.20 6.03 17.98
C ASN A 111 3.19 6.79 17.09
N VAL A 112 3.14 6.57 15.79
CA VAL A 112 4.00 7.28 14.85
C VAL A 112 3.67 8.77 14.85
N GLU A 113 4.69 9.61 14.85
CA GLU A 113 4.54 11.06 14.75
C GLU A 113 5.05 11.57 13.40
N GLY A 114 5.00 12.89 13.20
CA GLY A 114 5.44 13.58 12.00
C GLY A 114 4.29 14.31 11.31
N ASP A 115 4.61 14.91 10.17
CA ASP A 115 3.61 15.60 9.36
C ASP A 115 2.50 14.64 8.92
N LYS A 116 1.28 15.18 8.85
CA LYS A 116 0.13 14.45 8.34
C LYS A 116 0.27 14.25 6.85
N ILE A 117 -0.07 13.05 6.40
CA ILE A 117 -0.07 12.70 4.99
C ILE A 117 -1.51 12.32 4.63
N LYS A 118 -2.18 13.18 3.87
CA LYS A 118 -3.47 12.80 3.28
C LYS A 118 -3.21 11.76 2.20
N VAL A 119 -3.94 10.65 2.24
CA VAL A 119 -3.83 9.59 1.23
C VAL A 119 -5.14 9.46 0.49
N GLU A 120 -5.06 9.56 -0.83
CA GLU A 120 -6.21 9.43 -1.73
C GLU A 120 -5.90 8.44 -2.84
N VAL A 121 -6.91 7.71 -3.32
CA VAL A 121 -6.79 6.71 -4.37
C VAL A 121 -7.73 7.05 -5.52
N LYS A 122 -7.26 6.86 -6.74
CA LYS A 122 -8.07 6.97 -7.96
C LYS A 122 -7.71 5.84 -8.93
N TRP A 123 -8.70 5.35 -9.67
CA TRP A 123 -8.53 4.33 -10.70
C TRP A 123 -9.20 4.78 -12.00
N GLU A 124 -9.01 4.02 -13.08
CA GLU A 124 -9.69 4.30 -14.34
C GLU A 124 -11.22 4.23 -14.17
N GLY A 125 -11.92 5.25 -14.68
CA GLY A 125 -13.38 5.38 -14.53
C GLY A 125 -13.85 5.98 -13.20
N ALA A 126 -12.96 6.16 -12.20
CA ALA A 126 -13.29 6.89 -10.98
C ALA A 126 -13.51 8.39 -11.29
N ASN A 127 -14.62 8.95 -10.81
CA ASN A 127 -14.99 10.35 -11.05
C ASN A 127 -14.26 11.35 -10.13
N ARG A 128 -13.59 10.88 -9.08
CA ARG A 128 -12.84 11.70 -8.11
C ARG A 128 -11.73 10.90 -7.45
N TRP A 129 -10.94 11.61 -6.64
CA TRP A 129 -10.08 11.02 -5.64
C TRP A 129 -10.92 10.54 -4.44
N TYR A 130 -10.67 9.32 -3.99
CA TYR A 130 -11.31 8.73 -2.81
C TYR A 130 -10.34 8.75 -1.63
N ASP A 131 -10.81 9.16 -0.46
CA ASP A 131 -9.98 9.18 0.75
C ASP A 131 -9.63 7.74 1.17
N ILE A 132 -8.46 7.54 1.79
CA ILE A 132 -8.03 6.22 2.29
C ILE A 132 -9.07 5.58 3.23
N ASN A 133 -9.81 6.40 3.98
CA ASN A 133 -10.88 5.95 4.88
C ASN A 133 -12.12 5.43 4.15
N GLU A 134 -12.28 5.72 2.86
CA GLU A 134 -13.36 5.18 2.03
C GLU A 134 -12.96 3.83 1.44
N VAL A 135 -11.70 3.71 0.99
CA VAL A 135 -11.20 2.55 0.25
C VAL A 135 -10.57 1.48 1.13
N ILE A 136 -10.26 1.77 2.40
CA ILE A 136 -9.80 0.79 3.39
C ILE A 136 -10.76 0.80 4.58
N ILE A 137 -11.28 -0.37 4.91
CA ILE A 137 -12.19 -0.59 6.03
C ILE A 137 -11.37 -0.92 7.27
N ASP A 138 -11.52 -0.11 8.31
CA ASP A 138 -11.13 -0.39 9.69
C ASP A 138 -12.30 -1.08 10.41
N SER A 139 -12.08 -2.27 10.98
CA SER A 139 -13.14 -3.04 11.67
C SER A 139 -13.77 -2.32 12.88
N ASN A 140 -13.06 -1.37 13.48
CA ASN A 140 -13.52 -0.51 14.58
C ASN A 140 -14.05 0.84 14.09
N SER A 141 -14.05 1.09 12.78
CA SER A 141 -14.50 2.35 12.17
C SER A 141 -13.77 3.59 12.70
N LYS A 142 -12.51 3.43 13.13
CA LYS A 142 -11.65 4.56 13.48
C LYS A 142 -11.01 5.13 12.21
N PRO A 143 -10.75 6.46 12.17
CA PRO A 143 -10.06 7.04 11.03
C PRO A 143 -8.61 6.55 10.95
N ILE A 144 -8.14 6.32 9.74
CA ILE A 144 -6.74 6.10 9.38
C ILE A 144 -6.06 7.48 9.33
N ASP A 145 -5.14 7.73 10.26
CA ASP A 145 -4.37 8.98 10.38
C ASP A 145 -2.92 8.71 9.97
N MET A 146 -2.60 8.88 8.68
CA MET A 146 -1.26 8.60 8.16
C MET A 146 -0.27 9.71 8.52
N ARG A 147 0.87 9.33 9.10
CA ARG A 147 1.97 10.23 9.50
C ARG A 147 3.28 9.84 8.85
N PHE A 148 4.09 10.84 8.52
CA PHE A 148 5.44 10.63 8.02
C PHE A 148 6.40 10.20 9.14
N GLY A 149 6.55 8.90 9.34
CA GLY A 149 7.43 8.34 10.37
C GLY A 149 8.92 8.45 10.05
N GLY A 150 9.27 8.42 8.76
CA GLY A 150 10.63 8.66 8.27
C GLY A 150 11.62 7.50 8.47
N ASN A 151 11.12 6.27 8.63
CA ASN A 151 11.91 5.08 8.98
C ASN A 151 12.81 4.53 7.85
N GLN A 152 13.42 5.41 7.04
CA GLN A 152 14.21 5.11 5.85
C GLN A 152 15.31 4.07 6.13
N LYS A 153 16.10 4.27 7.19
CA LYS A 153 17.23 3.39 7.53
C LYS A 153 16.77 1.95 7.79
N ALA A 154 15.74 1.79 8.62
CA ALA A 154 15.21 0.46 8.95
C ALA A 154 14.51 -0.18 7.74
N SER A 155 13.75 0.61 6.96
CA SER A 155 13.11 0.18 5.71
C SER A 155 14.13 -0.35 4.70
N SER A 156 15.23 0.40 4.48
CA SER A 156 16.33 0.04 3.58
C SER A 156 17.06 -1.23 4.04
N GLN A 157 17.49 -1.28 5.31
CA GLN A 157 18.24 -2.41 5.86
C GLN A 157 17.46 -3.73 5.82
N LEU A 158 16.14 -3.67 5.97
CA LEU A 158 15.26 -4.84 5.95
C LEU A 158 14.59 -5.08 4.59
N GLN A 159 14.85 -4.21 3.62
CA GLN A 159 14.31 -4.23 2.25
C GLN A 159 12.78 -4.44 2.25
N THR A 160 12.07 -3.74 3.12
CA THR A 160 10.65 -4.06 3.39
C THR A 160 9.73 -3.75 2.21
N GLY A 161 10.06 -2.70 1.45
CA GLY A 161 9.17 -2.10 0.46
C GLY A 161 8.07 -1.23 1.07
N CYS A 162 7.96 -1.13 2.40
CA CYS A 162 6.78 -0.52 3.03
C CYS A 162 6.72 1.00 2.77
N ILE A 163 5.75 1.41 1.96
CA ILE A 163 5.40 2.83 1.75
C ILE A 163 4.47 3.26 2.87
N ALA A 164 3.32 2.59 3.04
CA ALA A 164 2.29 2.94 4.02
C ALA A 164 1.83 1.72 4.84
N CYS A 165 1.89 1.82 6.17
CA CYS A 165 1.38 0.80 7.11
C CYS A 165 0.11 1.28 7.85
N LEU A 166 -0.79 0.36 8.16
CA LEU A 166 -2.09 0.60 8.80
C LEU A 166 -2.05 0.51 10.33
N ASP A 167 -0.88 0.24 10.90
CA ASP A 167 -0.51 0.49 12.29
C ASP A 167 0.83 1.23 12.34
N SER A 168 1.13 1.88 13.46
CA SER A 168 2.40 2.59 13.67
C SER A 168 3.55 1.60 13.49
N CYS A 169 4.47 1.88 12.56
CA CYS A 169 5.41 0.86 12.09
C CYS A 169 6.85 1.38 12.07
N PRO A 170 7.83 0.68 12.68
CA PRO A 170 9.23 1.11 12.70
C PRO A 170 9.96 0.91 11.36
N VAL A 171 9.27 0.44 10.31
CA VAL A 171 9.88 0.16 8.99
C VAL A 171 9.08 0.69 7.81
N GLY A 172 7.89 1.25 8.04
CA GLY A 172 7.10 1.95 7.01
C GLY A 172 7.55 3.39 6.86
N ILE A 173 7.55 3.93 5.64
CA ILE A 173 7.89 5.34 5.43
C ILE A 173 6.84 6.26 6.06
N ILE A 174 5.57 5.97 5.80
CA ILE A 174 4.42 6.52 6.53
C ILE A 174 3.70 5.40 7.27
N SER A 175 3.02 5.73 8.36
CA SER A 175 2.16 4.77 9.06
C SER A 175 0.97 5.42 9.74
N ASN A 176 -0.04 4.60 10.03
CA ASN A 176 -1.24 5.01 10.74
C ASN A 176 -0.95 5.27 12.21
N HIS A 177 -1.14 6.51 12.64
CA HIS A 177 -1.02 6.95 14.03
C HIS A 177 -2.08 6.32 14.92
N THR A 178 -3.26 5.96 14.41
CA THR A 178 -4.41 5.52 15.23
C THR A 178 -4.14 4.29 16.09
N TYR A 179 -3.27 3.38 15.64
CA TYR A 179 -2.92 2.15 16.36
C TYR A 179 -1.41 2.02 16.52
N THR A 180 -0.96 1.52 17.67
CA THR A 180 0.46 1.21 17.88
C THR A 180 0.87 -0.08 17.16
N TYR A 181 2.18 -0.26 16.96
CA TYR A 181 2.76 -1.43 16.30
C TYR A 181 2.21 -2.75 16.85
N GLU A 182 1.94 -3.73 15.99
CA GLU A 182 1.43 -5.07 16.30
C GLU A 182 -0.07 -5.12 16.69
N ALA A 183 -0.83 -4.04 16.45
CA ALA A 183 -2.27 -4.02 16.67
C ALA A 183 -3.01 -5.07 15.83
N VAL A 184 -2.59 -5.28 14.58
CA VAL A 184 -3.25 -6.18 13.62
C VAL A 184 -2.84 -7.64 13.87
N GLU A 185 -1.57 -7.99 13.61
CA GLU A 185 -1.16 -9.40 13.51
C GLU A 185 -1.01 -10.11 14.86
N LYS A 186 -0.61 -9.39 15.91
CA LYS A 186 -0.30 -9.99 17.22
C LYS A 186 -1.41 -9.79 18.24
N ARG A 187 -1.91 -8.55 18.37
CA ARG A 187 -2.95 -8.22 19.34
C ARG A 187 -4.36 -8.43 18.81
N LYS A 188 -4.55 -8.46 17.49
CA LYS A 188 -5.86 -8.61 16.84
C LYS A 188 -6.88 -7.58 17.35
N GLU A 189 -6.41 -6.37 17.60
CA GLU A 189 -7.20 -5.24 18.07
C GLU A 189 -8.06 -4.64 16.95
N VAL A 190 -7.60 -4.77 15.72
CA VAL A 190 -8.24 -4.24 14.51
C VAL A 190 -7.92 -5.13 13.32
N GLU A 191 -8.87 -5.22 12.39
CA GLU A 191 -8.66 -5.78 11.07
C GLU A 191 -8.81 -4.69 10.01
N PHE A 192 -7.93 -4.71 9.00
CA PHE A 192 -8.04 -3.82 7.86
C PHE A 192 -8.11 -4.58 6.55
N ARG A 193 -9.05 -4.21 5.69
CA ARG A 193 -9.22 -4.77 4.36
C ARG A 193 -9.56 -3.66 3.36
N GLY A 194 -9.23 -3.86 2.10
CA GLY A 194 -9.73 -2.98 1.03
C GLY A 194 -11.25 -3.08 0.95
N ASN A 195 -11.90 -1.98 0.59
CA ASN A 195 -13.36 -1.92 0.44
C ASN A 195 -13.78 -2.53 -0.91
N PRO A 196 -14.41 -3.72 -0.95
CA PRO A 196 -14.80 -4.37 -2.20
C PRO A 196 -15.96 -3.67 -2.92
N GLU A 197 -16.66 -2.72 -2.29
CA GLU A 197 -17.70 -1.92 -2.95
C GLU A 197 -17.10 -0.81 -3.83
N LEU A 198 -15.84 -0.44 -3.58
CA LEU A 198 -15.12 0.61 -4.31
C LEU A 198 -13.96 0.06 -5.14
N LEU A 199 -13.24 -0.93 -4.61
CA LEU A 199 -12.02 -1.46 -5.21
C LEU A 199 -12.29 -2.74 -5.98
N SER A 200 -11.80 -2.80 -7.22
CA SER A 200 -11.69 -3.98 -8.07
C SER A 200 -10.25 -4.19 -8.52
N SER A 201 -9.92 -5.33 -9.13
CA SER A 201 -8.65 -5.48 -9.85
C SER A 201 -8.43 -4.34 -10.85
N GLY A 202 -7.18 -3.92 -11.00
CA GLY A 202 -6.79 -2.86 -11.92
C GLY A 202 -5.73 -1.93 -11.34
N GLY A 203 -5.25 -1.04 -12.21
CA GLY A 203 -4.29 0.00 -11.85
C GLY A 203 -4.93 1.09 -11.01
N VAL A 204 -4.13 1.69 -10.13
CA VAL A 204 -4.52 2.82 -9.29
C VAL A 204 -3.41 3.89 -9.29
N ALA A 205 -3.80 5.14 -9.14
CA ALA A 205 -2.93 6.21 -8.67
C ALA A 205 -3.21 6.44 -7.18
N ILE A 206 -2.15 6.47 -6.38
CA ILE A 206 -2.22 6.69 -4.93
C ILE A 206 -1.49 7.99 -4.63
N LYS A 207 -2.22 9.02 -4.25
CA LYS A 207 -1.68 10.36 -3.97
C LYS A 207 -1.48 10.54 -2.47
N PHE A 208 -0.31 11.05 -2.12
CA PHE A 208 0.15 11.33 -0.76
C PHE A 208 0.46 12.83 -0.66
N SER A 209 -0.39 13.59 0.02
CA SER A 209 -0.23 15.05 0.18
C SER A 209 0.20 15.41 1.59
N VAL A 210 1.22 16.26 1.72
CA VAL A 210 1.69 16.78 3.02
C VAL A 210 0.74 17.89 3.47
N ILE A 211 0.09 17.74 4.62
CA ILE A 211 -0.90 18.70 5.15
C ILE A 211 -0.55 19.26 6.52
#